data_AF-A0A4Y7PEA8-F1
#
_entry.id   AF-A0A4Y7PEA8-F1
#
_cell.length_a   1.000
_cell.length_b   1.000
_cell.length_c   1.000
_cell.angle_alpha   90.00
_cell.angle_beta   90.00
_cell.angle_gamma   90.00
#
_symmetry.space_group_name_H-M   'P 1'
#
loop_
_entity.id
_entity.type
_entity.pdbx_description
1 polymer ?
#
loop_
_entity_poly.entity_id
_entity_poly.type
_entity_poly.pdbx_seq_one_letter_code
_entity_poly.pdbx_strand_id
1 'polypeptide(L)'
;MQEMYRFGALPEDGEEWLYPLQVATSQYLEAVVEVVLPQLCVHVKRWLRTSKGEIRNDPYRRVQEQKTLEDDAKLLCRLLCMVMRSIGSPIPGFTIPLNEDHLAAAENLRKVLRDRHDPLNYIHPLAISLFTSTVKTSGGQFNCPVTRFSMLACINQDGDWYNPRAMSPILTKIQWGLRAVIAVEILSRSRGSSNQEVQFE
;
A
#
# COMPACT_ATOMS: atom_id res chain seq x y z
N MET A 1 -7.12 7.82 -21.65
CA MET A 1 -7.41 6.88 -20.53
C MET A 1 -6.48 5.68 -20.49
N GLN A 2 -6.10 5.08 -21.63
CA GLN A 2 -5.08 4.00 -21.64
C GLN A 2 -3.76 4.40 -20.95
N GLU A 3 -3.30 5.63 -21.14
CA GLU A 3 -2.14 6.18 -20.42
C GLU A 3 -2.34 6.18 -18.90
N MET A 4 -3.55 6.52 -18.42
CA MET A 4 -3.89 6.47 -17.00
C MET A 4 -3.91 5.04 -16.46
N TYR A 5 -4.41 4.08 -17.23
CA TYR A 5 -4.32 2.66 -16.87
C TYR A 5 -2.85 2.25 -16.68
N ARG A 6 -1.99 2.50 -17.68
CA ARG A 6 -0.57 2.15 -17.65
C ARG A 6 0.15 2.78 -16.47
N PHE A 7 -0.17 4.04 -16.17
CA PHE A 7 0.42 4.77 -15.05
C PHE A 7 0.14 4.13 -13.69
N GLY A 8 -1.05 3.53 -13.52
CA GLY A 8 -1.42 2.75 -12.34
C GLY A 8 -1.24 1.23 -12.49
N ALA A 9 -0.61 0.74 -13.57
CA ALA A 9 -0.43 -0.69 -13.83
C ALA A 9 0.84 -1.24 -13.16
N LEU A 10 1.04 -2.56 -13.25
CA LEU A 10 2.33 -3.16 -12.92
C LEU A 10 3.41 -2.69 -13.92
N PRO A 11 4.70 -2.89 -13.61
CA PRO A 11 5.77 -2.62 -14.55
C PRO A 11 5.58 -3.34 -15.90
N GLU A 12 5.79 -2.64 -17.01
CA GLU A 12 5.77 -3.21 -18.37
C GLU A 12 7.19 -3.34 -18.95
N ASP A 13 7.31 -3.75 -20.21
CA ASP A 13 8.59 -3.79 -20.94
C ASP A 13 9.21 -2.38 -21.02
N GLY A 14 10.50 -2.25 -20.74
CA GLY A 14 11.20 -0.95 -20.63
C GLY A 14 11.13 -0.28 -19.25
N GLU A 15 10.49 -0.92 -18.27
CA GLU A 15 10.48 -0.50 -16.86
C GLU A 15 11.14 -1.54 -15.94
N GLU A 16 12.21 -2.18 -16.41
CA GLU A 16 12.89 -3.28 -15.69
C GLU A 16 13.38 -2.85 -14.31
N TRP A 17 13.71 -1.56 -14.16
CA TRP A 17 14.12 -0.97 -12.89
C TRP A 17 13.02 -0.98 -11.81
N LEU A 18 11.74 -1.15 -12.18
CA LEU A 18 10.62 -1.31 -11.25
C LEU A 18 10.31 -2.77 -10.90
N TYR A 19 10.85 -3.75 -11.65
CA TYR A 19 10.57 -5.18 -11.40
C TYR A 19 10.91 -5.65 -9.98
N PRO A 20 11.99 -5.16 -9.33
CA PRO A 20 12.27 -5.51 -7.93
C PRO A 20 11.13 -5.16 -6.95
N LEU A 21 10.27 -4.18 -7.26
CA LEU A 21 9.11 -3.85 -6.42
C LEU A 21 8.09 -4.99 -6.34
N GLN A 22 7.91 -5.77 -7.40
CA GLN A 22 6.93 -6.86 -7.40
C GLN A 22 7.32 -7.93 -6.37
N VAL A 23 8.60 -8.29 -6.34
CA VAL A 23 9.15 -9.26 -5.38
C VAL A 23 9.09 -8.68 -3.97
N ALA A 24 9.59 -7.47 -3.77
CA ALA A 24 9.68 -6.86 -2.45
C ALA A 24 8.30 -6.58 -1.82
N THR A 25 7.30 -6.19 -2.60
CA THR A 25 5.93 -6.01 -2.08
C THR A 25 5.25 -7.33 -1.72
N SER A 26 5.56 -8.41 -2.44
CA SER A 26 5.08 -9.76 -2.11
C SER A 26 5.71 -10.22 -0.79
N GLN A 27 7.05 -10.18 -0.68
CA GLN A 27 7.78 -10.52 0.54
C GLN A 27 7.35 -9.67 1.73
N TYR A 28 7.11 -8.37 1.51
CA TYR A 28 6.63 -7.47 2.56
C TYR A 28 5.27 -7.93 3.11
N LEU A 29 4.30 -8.25 2.26
CA LEU A 29 2.98 -8.68 2.72
C LEU A 29 2.98 -10.10 3.28
N GLU A 30 3.79 -11.01 2.74
CA GLU A 30 4.05 -12.33 3.33
C GLU A 30 4.55 -12.17 4.76
N ALA A 31 5.56 -11.33 4.99
CA ALA A 31 6.04 -11.02 6.34
C ALA A 31 4.95 -10.40 7.23
N VAL A 32 4.05 -9.57 6.68
CA VAL A 32 2.90 -9.08 7.46
C VAL A 32 2.03 -10.25 7.93
N VAL A 33 1.67 -11.17 7.04
CA VAL A 33 0.77 -12.28 7.34
C VAL A 33 1.41 -13.31 8.27
N GLU A 34 2.66 -13.66 8.03
CA GLU A 34 3.34 -14.75 8.73
C GLU A 34 3.99 -14.31 10.05
N VAL A 35 4.45 -13.06 10.13
CA VAL A 35 5.25 -12.58 11.28
C VAL A 35 4.48 -11.54 12.07
N VAL A 36 3.95 -10.51 11.41
CA VAL A 36 3.39 -9.34 12.12
C VAL A 36 2.03 -9.64 12.70
N LEU A 37 1.10 -10.13 11.88
CA LEU A 37 -0.27 -10.39 12.31
C LEU A 37 -0.33 -11.38 13.49
N PRO A 38 0.40 -12.52 13.51
CA PRO A 38 0.35 -13.44 14.65
C PRO A 38 0.72 -12.78 15.99
N GLN A 39 1.67 -11.85 15.98
CA GLN A 39 2.17 -11.16 17.17
C GLN A 39 1.22 -10.09 17.73
N LEU A 40 0.26 -9.60 16.93
CA LEU A 40 -0.69 -8.61 17.41
C LEU A 40 -1.69 -9.24 18.40
N CYS A 41 -2.01 -8.51 19.47
CA CYS A 41 -3.02 -8.95 20.42
C CYS A 41 -4.42 -8.96 19.77
N VAL A 42 -5.34 -9.74 20.35
CA VAL A 42 -6.70 -9.92 19.82
C VAL A 42 -7.45 -8.59 19.68
N HIS A 43 -7.22 -7.62 20.58
CA HIS A 43 -7.87 -6.31 20.53
C HIS A 43 -7.45 -5.49 19.30
N VAL A 44 -6.15 -5.45 18.98
CA VAL A 44 -5.65 -4.77 17.78
C VAL A 44 -6.17 -5.44 16.52
N LYS A 45 -6.13 -6.78 16.46
CA LYS A 45 -6.70 -7.55 15.33
C LYS A 45 -8.18 -7.23 15.11
N ARG A 46 -8.96 -7.06 16.19
CA ARG A 46 -10.37 -6.66 16.11
C ARG A 46 -10.53 -5.24 15.57
N TRP A 47 -9.71 -4.30 16.02
CA TRP A 47 -9.79 -2.90 15.56
C TRP A 47 -9.43 -2.76 14.07
N LEU A 48 -8.48 -3.57 13.59
CA LEU A 48 -8.11 -3.62 12.17
C LEU A 48 -9.18 -4.30 11.28
N ARG A 49 -10.21 -4.96 11.84
CA ARG A 49 -11.33 -5.55 11.07
C ARG A 49 -12.50 -4.57 10.94
N THR A 50 -13.10 -4.49 9.76
CA THR A 50 -14.33 -3.69 9.51
C THR A 50 -15.60 -4.51 9.32
N SER A 51 -15.57 -5.84 9.38
CA SER A 51 -16.79 -6.66 9.26
C SER A 51 -17.45 -6.86 10.63
N LYS A 52 -18.61 -6.23 10.84
CA LYS A 52 -19.55 -6.58 11.92
C LYS A 52 -20.12 -7.98 11.62
N GLY A 53 -19.69 -8.99 12.36
CA GLY A 53 -20.16 -10.37 12.25
C GLY A 53 -19.60 -11.25 13.36
N GLU A 54 -20.37 -12.27 13.76
CA GLU A 54 -20.07 -13.16 14.88
C GLU A 54 -18.69 -13.81 14.80
N ILE A 55 -18.15 -14.12 15.99
CA ILE A 55 -16.84 -14.73 16.25
C ILE A 55 -16.86 -16.19 15.81
N ARG A 56 -17.04 -16.46 14.52
CA ARG A 56 -16.78 -17.75 13.92
C ARG A 56 -15.89 -17.54 12.71
N ASN A 57 -14.71 -18.17 12.79
CA ASN A 57 -13.63 -18.25 11.81
C ASN A 57 -12.49 -17.23 12.00
N ASP A 58 -11.29 -17.82 12.07
CA ASP A 58 -9.96 -17.24 12.17
C ASP A 58 -9.84 -15.83 11.55
N PRO A 59 -9.29 -14.83 12.26
CA PRO A 59 -9.31 -13.43 11.84
C PRO A 59 -8.61 -13.11 10.52
N TYR A 60 -8.03 -14.08 9.81
CA TYR A 60 -7.33 -13.91 8.54
C TYR A 60 -7.54 -15.07 7.55
N ARG A 61 -8.57 -15.92 7.74
CA ARG A 61 -8.73 -17.15 6.92
C ARG A 61 -8.77 -16.89 5.40
N ARG A 62 -9.30 -15.74 4.96
CA ARG A 62 -9.35 -15.35 3.54
C ARG A 62 -7.99 -14.84 3.00
N VAL A 63 -7.10 -14.41 3.89
CA VAL A 63 -5.73 -13.92 3.61
C VAL A 63 -4.73 -15.09 3.61
N GLN A 64 -5.13 -16.26 4.10
CA GLN A 64 -4.33 -17.50 4.04
C GLN A 64 -4.36 -18.16 2.64
N GLU A 65 -5.23 -17.72 1.74
CA GLU A 65 -5.20 -18.17 0.34
C GLU A 65 -4.10 -17.41 -0.39
N GLN A 66 -3.05 -18.12 -0.82
CA GLN A 66 -1.88 -17.55 -1.52
C GLN A 66 -2.28 -16.58 -2.65
N LYS A 67 -3.32 -16.93 -3.41
CA LYS A 67 -3.84 -16.08 -4.50
C LYS A 67 -4.35 -14.72 -4.04
N THR A 68 -4.99 -14.64 -2.87
CA THR A 68 -5.48 -13.37 -2.33
C THR A 68 -4.30 -12.48 -1.92
N LEU A 69 -3.28 -13.07 -1.30
CA LEU A 69 -2.07 -12.35 -0.90
C LEU A 69 -1.30 -11.82 -2.11
N GLU A 70 -1.14 -12.63 -3.16
CA GLU A 70 -0.53 -12.20 -4.43
C GLU A 70 -1.28 -11.02 -5.07
N ASP A 71 -2.61 -11.09 -5.06
CA ASP A 71 -3.46 -10.02 -5.59
C ASP A 71 -3.32 -8.72 -4.79
N ASP A 72 -3.23 -8.81 -3.45
CA ASP A 72 -3.03 -7.67 -2.57
C ASP A 72 -1.62 -7.07 -2.74
N ALA A 73 -0.60 -7.93 -2.92
CA ALA A 73 0.78 -7.52 -3.22
C ALA A 73 0.88 -6.79 -4.54
N LYS A 74 0.26 -7.31 -5.59
CA LYS A 74 0.18 -6.62 -6.89
C LYS A 74 -0.45 -5.25 -6.76
N LEU A 75 -1.50 -5.11 -5.94
CA LEU A 75 -2.16 -3.82 -5.77
C LEU A 75 -1.28 -2.81 -5.01
N LEU A 76 -0.56 -3.24 -3.98
CA LEU A 76 0.44 -2.40 -3.31
C LEU A 76 1.57 -2.03 -4.28
N CYS A 77 2.09 -2.98 -5.06
CA CYS A 77 3.09 -2.72 -6.08
C CYS A 77 2.64 -1.66 -7.08
N ARG A 78 1.40 -1.77 -7.58
CA ARG A 78 0.80 -0.78 -8.48
C ARG A 78 0.75 0.63 -7.87
N LEU A 79 0.41 0.74 -6.58
CA LEU A 79 0.44 2.02 -5.86
C LEU A 79 1.86 2.62 -5.86
N LEU A 80 2.88 1.82 -5.53
CA LEU A 80 4.26 2.29 -5.50
C LEU A 80 4.78 2.64 -6.91
N CYS A 81 4.42 1.86 -7.93
CA CYS A 81 4.76 2.15 -9.33
C CYS A 81 4.15 3.48 -9.78
N MET A 82 2.88 3.75 -9.44
CA MET A 82 2.24 5.04 -9.72
C MET A 82 3.03 6.20 -9.10
N VAL A 83 3.49 6.06 -7.86
CA VAL A 83 4.32 7.08 -7.20
C VAL A 83 5.66 7.26 -7.92
N MET A 84 6.36 6.16 -8.22
CA MET A 84 7.63 6.21 -8.95
C MET A 84 7.50 6.89 -10.32
N ARG A 85 6.46 6.55 -11.08
CA ARG A 85 6.15 7.16 -12.39
C ARG A 85 5.77 8.63 -12.24
N SER A 86 5.02 9.01 -11.20
CA SER A 86 4.63 10.41 -10.99
C SER A 86 5.81 11.37 -10.75
N ILE A 87 6.93 10.85 -10.24
CA ILE A 87 8.15 11.64 -10.02
C ILE A 87 8.97 11.76 -11.31
N GLY A 88 9.05 10.69 -12.11
CA GLY A 88 9.88 10.65 -13.32
C GLY A 88 9.19 11.16 -14.59
N SER A 89 7.90 10.87 -14.74
CA SER A 89 7.13 11.09 -15.97
C SER A 89 5.64 11.30 -15.62
N PRO A 90 5.29 12.46 -15.04
CA PRO A 90 3.91 12.75 -14.65
C PRO A 90 2.98 12.88 -15.87
N ILE A 91 1.73 12.47 -15.72
CA ILE A 91 0.69 12.67 -16.74
C ILE A 91 0.22 14.14 -16.71
N PRO A 92 0.23 14.86 -17.84
CA PRO A 92 -0.36 16.20 -17.93
C PRO A 92 -1.82 16.21 -17.49
N GLY A 93 -2.17 17.07 -16.54
CA GLY A 93 -3.54 17.20 -16.02
C GLY A 93 -3.95 16.14 -14.98
N PHE A 94 -3.08 15.16 -14.67
CA PHE A 94 -3.30 14.18 -13.60
C PHE A 94 -2.11 14.11 -12.65
N THR A 95 -2.02 15.10 -11.75
CA THR A 95 -0.95 15.18 -10.77
C THR A 95 -1.24 14.31 -9.55
N ILE A 96 -0.24 13.53 -9.11
CA ILE A 96 -0.27 12.84 -7.82
C ILE A 96 0.23 13.82 -6.74
N PRO A 97 -0.61 14.17 -5.75
CA PRO A 97 -0.22 15.15 -4.74
C PRO A 97 0.68 14.51 -3.67
N LEU A 98 1.99 14.61 -3.86
CA LEU A 98 3.00 14.11 -2.92
C LEU A 98 3.50 15.26 -2.03
N ASN A 99 3.52 15.06 -0.71
CA ASN A 99 4.14 16.00 0.23
C ASN A 99 5.65 15.72 0.40
N GLU A 100 6.34 16.49 1.25
CA GLU A 100 7.77 16.34 1.49
C GLU A 100 8.13 14.94 2.02
N ASP A 101 7.34 14.37 2.94
CA ASP A 101 7.56 13.03 3.48
C ASP A 101 7.44 11.95 2.40
N HIS A 102 6.43 12.08 1.53
CA HIS A 102 6.22 11.18 0.40
C HIS A 102 7.39 11.22 -0.56
N LEU A 103 7.85 12.43 -0.91
CA LEU A 103 8.96 12.64 -1.83
C LEU A 103 10.27 12.10 -1.24
N ALA A 104 10.54 12.32 0.04
CA ALA A 104 11.72 11.80 0.71
C ALA A 104 11.74 10.27 0.72
N ALA A 105 10.64 9.62 1.13
CA ALA A 105 10.54 8.17 1.13
C ALA A 105 10.61 7.58 -0.30
N ALA A 106 9.98 8.23 -1.26
CA ALA A 106 9.98 7.81 -2.65
C ALA A 106 11.36 7.94 -3.31
N GLU A 107 12.10 9.02 -3.05
CA GLU A 107 13.44 9.19 -3.61
C GLU A 107 14.43 8.18 -3.04
N ASN A 108 14.32 7.85 -1.74
CA ASN A 108 15.11 6.78 -1.13
C ASN A 108 14.86 5.43 -1.81
N LEU A 109 13.59 5.07 -2.01
CA LEU A 109 13.22 3.85 -2.73
C LEU A 109 13.72 3.90 -4.18
N ARG A 110 13.55 5.02 -4.88
CA ARG A 110 13.99 5.20 -6.27
C ARG A 110 15.49 5.03 -6.42
N LYS A 111 16.28 5.57 -5.49
CA LYS A 111 17.73 5.41 -5.47
C LYS A 111 18.13 3.93 -5.35
N VAL A 112 17.53 3.22 -4.39
CA VAL A 112 17.78 1.79 -4.16
C VAL A 112 17.46 0.94 -5.39
N LEU A 113 16.34 1.22 -6.06
CA LEU A 113 15.96 0.56 -7.30
C LEU A 113 16.96 0.83 -8.44
N ARG A 114 17.39 2.08 -8.61
CA ARG A 114 18.38 2.46 -9.64
C ARG A 114 19.75 1.84 -9.39
N ASP A 115 20.15 1.76 -8.13
CA ASP A 115 21.41 1.14 -7.70
C ASP A 115 21.33 -0.40 -7.69
N ARG A 116 20.18 -0.99 -8.07
CA ARG A 116 19.91 -2.43 -8.12
C ARG A 116 20.10 -3.14 -6.77
N HIS A 117 19.77 -2.44 -5.69
CA HIS A 117 19.74 -3.00 -4.35
C HIS A 117 18.33 -3.49 -3.98
N ASP A 118 18.24 -4.29 -2.90
CA ASP A 118 16.96 -4.81 -2.40
C ASP A 118 16.06 -3.68 -1.85
N PRO A 119 14.87 -3.45 -2.44
CA PRO A 119 13.98 -2.38 -2.00
C PRO A 119 13.11 -2.75 -0.79
N LEU A 120 13.17 -3.97 -0.26
CA LEU A 120 12.25 -4.46 0.79
C LEU A 120 12.14 -3.51 1.99
N ASN A 121 13.25 -3.03 2.53
CA ASN A 121 13.28 -2.14 3.69
C ASN A 121 12.73 -0.73 3.41
N TYR A 122 12.52 -0.38 2.13
CA TYR A 122 12.02 0.92 1.68
C TYR A 122 10.53 0.88 1.31
N ILE A 123 9.93 -0.32 1.26
CA ILE A 123 8.49 -0.49 1.03
C ILE A 123 7.68 0.15 2.17
N HIS A 124 8.00 -0.21 3.43
CA HIS A 124 7.22 0.24 4.58
C HIS A 124 7.22 1.76 4.77
N PRO A 125 8.37 2.48 4.79
CA PRO A 125 8.40 3.92 5.00
C PRO A 125 7.58 4.70 3.95
N LEU A 126 7.66 4.28 2.68
CA LEU A 126 6.84 4.89 1.64
C LEU A 126 5.36 4.55 1.82
N ALA A 127 5.03 3.27 1.99
CA ALA A 127 3.64 2.83 2.13
C ALA A 127 2.94 3.51 3.32
N ILE A 128 3.56 3.55 4.50
CA ILE A 128 2.98 4.20 5.68
C ILE A 128 2.76 5.69 5.42
N SER A 129 3.74 6.39 4.84
CA SER A 129 3.61 7.82 4.53
C SER A 129 2.42 8.12 3.59
N LEU A 130 2.20 7.29 2.56
CA LEU A 130 1.09 7.43 1.62
C LEU A 130 -0.27 7.21 2.29
N PHE A 131 -0.33 6.25 3.22
CA PHE A 131 -1.56 5.83 3.88
C PHE A 131 -1.97 6.70 5.06
N THR A 132 -1.00 7.32 5.76
CA THR A 132 -1.27 8.11 6.98
C THR A 132 -1.16 9.61 6.78
N SER A 133 -0.56 10.08 5.68
CA SER A 133 -0.47 11.51 5.43
C SER A 133 -1.84 12.10 5.11
N THR A 134 -2.28 13.03 5.97
CA THR A 134 -3.32 13.98 5.63
C THR A 134 -2.67 15.12 4.86
N VAL A 135 -2.49 14.92 3.56
CA VAL A 135 -2.05 16.05 2.72
C VAL A 135 -3.12 17.13 2.88
N LYS A 136 -2.78 18.24 3.53
CA LYS A 136 -3.61 19.45 3.58
C LYS A 136 -3.61 20.09 2.19
N THR A 137 -4.08 19.37 1.19
CA THR A 137 -4.20 19.91 -0.14
C THR A 137 -5.34 20.90 -0.14
N SER A 138 -5.09 22.07 -0.69
CA SER A 138 -6.06 23.10 -1.05
C SER A 138 -7.16 22.63 -2.02
N GLY A 139 -7.17 21.34 -2.42
CA GLY A 139 -8.10 20.72 -3.38
C GLY A 139 -9.16 19.78 -2.77
N GLY A 140 -9.31 19.73 -1.45
CA GLY A 140 -10.36 18.95 -0.77
C GLY A 140 -10.04 17.46 -0.55
N GLN A 141 -11.00 16.72 0.00
CA GLN A 141 -10.85 15.33 0.49
C GLN A 141 -10.45 14.29 -0.59
N PHE A 142 -10.56 14.64 -1.87
CA PHE A 142 -10.27 13.73 -2.98
C PHE A 142 -8.86 13.90 -3.55
N ASN A 143 -8.04 14.78 -2.97
CA ASN A 143 -6.73 15.12 -3.50
C ASN A 143 -5.58 14.56 -2.65
N CYS A 144 -5.60 13.25 -2.42
CA CYS A 144 -4.47 12.52 -1.83
C CYS A 144 -3.99 11.38 -2.75
N PRO A 145 -2.74 10.89 -2.61
CA PRO A 145 -2.19 9.86 -3.49
C PRO A 145 -3.03 8.58 -3.54
N VAL A 146 -3.53 8.12 -2.40
CA VAL A 146 -4.33 6.88 -2.30
C VAL A 146 -5.68 7.02 -2.99
N THR A 147 -6.32 8.19 -2.92
CA THR A 147 -7.57 8.45 -3.65
C THR A 147 -7.33 8.49 -5.16
N ARG A 148 -6.25 9.16 -5.63
CA ARG A 148 -5.86 9.16 -7.04
C ARG A 148 -5.55 7.74 -7.54
N PHE A 149 -4.83 6.96 -6.74
CA PHE A 149 -4.57 5.57 -7.03
C PHE A 149 -5.86 4.74 -7.10
N SER A 150 -6.80 4.95 -6.18
CA SER A 150 -8.08 4.25 -6.18
C SER A 150 -8.87 4.49 -7.48
N MET A 151 -8.76 5.69 -8.05
CA MET A 151 -9.33 5.99 -9.37
C MET A 151 -8.63 5.17 -10.46
N LEU A 152 -7.30 5.21 -10.54
CA LEU A 152 -6.53 4.46 -11.54
C LEU A 152 -6.71 2.95 -11.43
N ALA A 153 -6.79 2.43 -10.21
CA ALA A 153 -6.97 1.01 -9.93
C ALA A 153 -8.32 0.50 -10.48
N CYS A 154 -9.31 1.40 -10.62
CA CYS A 154 -10.64 1.12 -11.14
C CYS A 154 -10.78 1.30 -12.67
N ILE A 155 -9.69 1.63 -13.38
CA ILE A 155 -9.64 1.68 -14.85
C ILE A 155 -9.15 0.32 -15.37
N ASN A 156 -9.75 -0.19 -16.44
CA ASN A 156 -9.37 -1.42 -17.12
C ASN A 156 -8.33 -1.16 -18.24
N GLN A 157 -7.85 -2.22 -18.88
CA GLN A 157 -6.84 -2.13 -19.95
C GLN A 157 -7.31 -1.33 -21.17
N ASP A 158 -8.61 -1.38 -21.47
CA ASP A 158 -9.22 -0.63 -22.58
C ASP A 158 -9.30 0.88 -22.29
N GLY A 159 -9.09 1.29 -21.03
CA GLY A 159 -9.22 2.67 -20.57
C GLY A 159 -10.62 3.03 -20.08
N ASP A 160 -11.51 2.05 -19.96
CA ASP A 160 -12.84 2.21 -19.40
C ASP A 160 -12.85 1.95 -17.88
N TRP A 161 -13.88 2.46 -17.22
CA TRP A 161 -14.12 2.18 -15.81
C TRP A 161 -14.70 0.78 -15.63
N TYR A 162 -14.24 0.07 -14.60
CA TYR A 162 -14.93 -1.15 -14.17
C TYR A 162 -16.39 -0.84 -13.77
N ASN A 163 -17.28 -1.82 -13.94
CA ASN A 163 -18.61 -1.73 -13.33
C ASN A 163 -18.47 -1.51 -11.81
N PRO A 164 -19.32 -0.68 -11.17
CA PRO A 164 -19.28 -0.46 -9.72
C PRO A 164 -19.19 -1.74 -8.87
N ARG A 165 -19.83 -2.84 -9.30
CA ARG A 165 -19.74 -4.16 -8.62
C ARG A 165 -18.33 -4.76 -8.64
N ALA A 166 -17.56 -4.50 -9.71
CA ALA A 166 -16.17 -4.92 -9.85
C ALA A 166 -15.18 -3.95 -9.19
N MET A 167 -15.59 -2.71 -8.88
CA MET A 167 -14.77 -1.75 -8.13
C MET A 167 -14.71 -2.08 -6.64
N SER A 168 -15.80 -2.54 -6.02
CA SER A 168 -15.83 -2.80 -4.56
C SER A 168 -14.75 -3.78 -4.07
N PRO A 169 -14.47 -4.90 -4.77
CA PRO A 169 -13.35 -5.76 -4.43
C PRO A 169 -11.99 -5.04 -4.47
N ILE A 170 -11.75 -4.19 -5.47
CA ILE A 170 -10.49 -3.42 -5.60
C ILE A 170 -10.31 -2.50 -4.39
N LEU A 171 -11.35 -1.73 -4.05
CA LEU A 171 -11.31 -0.84 -2.89
C LEU A 171 -11.13 -1.59 -1.57
N THR A 172 -11.72 -2.79 -1.45
CA THR A 172 -11.53 -3.66 -0.28
C THR A 172 -10.08 -4.09 -0.14
N LYS A 173 -9.40 -4.43 -1.24
CA LYS A 173 -7.98 -4.77 -1.25
C LYS A 173 -7.10 -3.56 -0.86
N ILE A 174 -7.41 -2.35 -1.32
CA ILE A 174 -6.71 -1.12 -0.89
C ILE A 174 -6.85 -0.92 0.63
N GLN A 175 -8.07 -1.07 1.16
CA GLN A 175 -8.31 -0.98 2.60
C GLN A 175 -7.56 -2.05 3.39
N TRP A 176 -7.43 -3.26 2.83
CA TRP A 176 -6.64 -4.31 3.43
C TRP A 176 -5.15 -3.95 3.44
N GLY A 177 -4.60 -3.43 2.34
CA GLY A 177 -3.21 -2.95 2.27
C GLY A 177 -2.89 -1.86 3.29
N LEU A 178 -3.80 -0.89 3.46
CA LEU A 178 -3.72 0.12 4.53
C LEU A 178 -3.59 -0.53 5.92
N ARG A 179 -4.44 -1.52 6.23
CA ARG A 179 -4.43 -2.22 7.52
C ARG A 179 -3.16 -3.04 7.71
N ALA A 180 -2.68 -3.70 6.66
CA ALA A 180 -1.43 -4.45 6.69
C ALA A 180 -0.26 -3.52 7.04
N VAL A 181 -0.18 -2.35 6.42
CA VAL A 181 0.85 -1.34 6.71
C VAL A 181 0.71 -0.80 8.14
N ILE A 182 -0.50 -0.47 8.60
CA ILE A 182 -0.73 -0.03 9.98
C ILE A 182 -0.37 -1.12 11.00
N ALA A 183 -0.62 -2.39 10.70
CA ALA A 183 -0.25 -3.51 11.57
C ALA A 183 1.25 -3.56 11.85
N VAL A 184 2.07 -3.36 10.81
CA VAL A 184 3.54 -3.26 10.94
C VAL A 184 3.91 -2.11 11.87
N GLU A 185 3.33 -0.93 11.65
CA GLU A 185 3.64 0.27 12.42
C GLU A 185 3.25 0.12 13.90
N ILE A 186 2.08 -0.48 14.19
CA ILE A 186 1.65 -0.76 15.57
C ILE A 186 2.65 -1.69 16.27
N LEU A 187 3.05 -2.79 15.62
CA LEU A 187 4.00 -3.74 16.22
C LEU A 187 5.38 -3.11 16.42
N SER A 188 5.84 -2.30 15.46
CA SER A 188 7.10 -1.57 15.54
C SER A 188 7.11 -0.63 16.74
N ARG A 189 6.06 0.20 16.88
CA ARG A 189 5.92 1.12 18.02
C ARG A 189 5.78 0.41 19.35
N SER A 190 5.03 -0.70 19.43
CA SER A 190 4.89 -1.44 20.69
C SER A 190 6.22 -1.99 21.19
N ARG A 191 7.10 -2.43 20.28
CA ARG A 191 8.46 -2.89 20.63
C ARG A 191 9.35 -1.72 21.09
N GLY A 192 9.21 -0.55 20.49
CA GLY A 192 9.90 0.67 20.94
C GLY A 192 9.44 1.16 22.31
N SER A 193 8.14 1.10 22.59
CA SER A 193 7.55 1.53 23.88
C SER A 193 7.80 0.54 25.03
N SER A 194 8.10 -0.73 24.75
CA SER A 194 8.41 -1.73 25.79
C SER A 194 9.71 -1.45 26.56
N ASN A 195 10.55 -0.51 26.09
CA ASN A 195 11.75 -0.02 26.78
C ASN A 195 11.50 1.20 27.68
N GLN A 196 10.26 1.69 27.78
CA GLN A 196 9.88 2.67 28.79
C GLN A 196 9.12 1.93 29.89
N GLU A 197 9.78 1.71 31.03
CA GLU A 197 9.14 1.21 32.24
C GLU A 197 7.92 2.10 32.55
N VAL A 198 6.73 1.54 32.35
CA VAL A 198 5.50 2.16 32.82
C VAL A 198 5.48 1.99 34.33
N GLN A 199 5.95 3.01 35.06
CA GLN A 199 5.68 3.14 36.48
C GLN A 199 4.19 3.44 36.63
N PHE A 200 3.46 2.48 37.20
CA PHE A 200 2.12 2.74 37.72
C PHE A 200 2.29 3.38 39.10
N GLU A 201 1.99 4.67 39.21
CA GLU A 201 1.69 5.32 40.50
C GLU A 201 0.31 4.92 41.01
#